data_AF-A0A4R6AES2-F1
#
_entry.id   AF-A0A4R6AES2-F1
#
_cell.length_a   1.000
_cell.length_b   1.000
_cell.length_c   1.000
_cell.angle_alpha   90.00
_cell.angle_beta   90.00
_cell.angle_gamma   90.00
#
_symmetry.space_group_name_H-M   'P 1'
#
loop_
_entity.id
_entity.type
_entity.pdbx_description
1 polymer ?
#
loop_
_entity_poly.entity_id
_entity_poly.type
_entity_poly.pdbx_seq_one_letter_code
_entity_poly.pdbx_strand_id
1 'polypeptide(L)'
;MKPVFVSRKRDGLGERLRGLVNAFAVADRFGGEVRFAWRLMGSAAQPFHAICEAEKLFSERFLERYLMSPEAADALVCCPITDIESNGFGLVEPQQGYSVFQNPLTSMLPSYFSKEDLGSVLQTAFSKIEFSSEIANIREKVSGLKLPENAVAIHLRAGDIVYGKYRFSNDFRVKVISYPIAVEIIKTSHARNEKPVLFGQDRELIRWLADEYGAISSVELFDAVERDPLHLAMSEIFLMARMNRLVSGNSGFALLASAAGAVPHENPYLSRTKEENEAAVARHMLDRDFSAPPSLLQKANACCSMMYQRRGIIAKNREQIALLRNAIAYDPDNPFYRVSLAVSMLNRGSEDRAEKIITRLLNIHNANCGEIFNADALSRPGLMELVERLRPCAGKAECPNISKFIERVDEVRA
;
A
#
# COMPACT_ATOMS: atom_id res chain seq x y z
N MET A 1 -9.30 -5.91 36.76
CA MET A 1 -9.92 -5.29 35.56
C MET A 1 -9.54 -6.11 34.33
N LYS A 2 -10.40 -6.22 33.32
CA LYS A 2 -10.02 -6.84 32.05
C LYS A 2 -9.05 -5.91 31.31
N PRO A 3 -8.01 -6.42 30.63
CA PRO A 3 -7.14 -5.57 29.82
C PRO A 3 -7.95 -4.91 28.68
N VAL A 4 -7.52 -3.73 28.25
CA VAL A 4 -8.14 -3.04 27.11
C VAL A 4 -7.20 -3.09 25.91
N PHE A 5 -7.68 -3.62 24.79
CA PHE A 5 -7.01 -3.68 23.50
C PHE A 5 -7.55 -2.58 22.59
N VAL A 6 -6.67 -1.69 22.16
CA VAL A 6 -7.05 -0.41 21.57
C VAL A 6 -6.56 -0.31 20.13
N SER A 7 -7.47 -0.08 19.20
CA SER A 7 -7.12 0.29 17.82
C SER A 7 -7.32 1.79 17.60
N ARG A 8 -6.25 2.53 17.29
CA ARG A 8 -6.28 4.00 17.13
C ARG A 8 -5.60 4.50 15.85
N LYS A 9 -5.58 3.65 14.81
CA LYS A 9 -4.89 3.95 13.55
C LYS A 9 -5.62 5.07 12.80
N ARG A 10 -4.86 5.99 12.19
CA ARG A 10 -5.37 7.16 11.44
C ARG A 10 -5.26 7.01 9.90
N ASP A 11 -4.92 5.82 9.42
CA ASP A 11 -4.58 5.50 8.02
C ASP A 11 -5.85 5.28 7.16
N GLY A 12 -5.74 4.69 5.96
CA GLY A 12 -6.89 4.32 5.13
C GLY A 12 -7.76 3.20 5.73
N LEU A 13 -8.97 3.05 5.19
CA LEU A 13 -10.04 2.16 5.69
C LEU A 13 -9.55 0.75 6.02
N GLY A 14 -8.86 0.10 5.08
CA GLY A 14 -8.37 -1.27 5.25
C GLY A 14 -7.40 -1.43 6.42
N GLU A 15 -6.46 -0.50 6.60
CA GLU A 15 -5.48 -0.58 7.70
C GLU A 15 -6.14 -0.32 9.06
N ARG A 16 -7.14 0.57 9.13
CA ARG A 16 -7.91 0.82 10.36
C ARG A 16 -8.71 -0.40 10.78
N LEU A 17 -9.48 -0.97 9.85
CA LEU A 17 -10.29 -2.15 10.12
C LEU A 17 -9.41 -3.37 10.44
N ARG A 18 -8.24 -3.53 9.82
CA ARG A 18 -7.29 -4.59 10.21
C ARG A 18 -6.79 -4.44 11.64
N GLY A 19 -6.47 -3.21 12.06
CA GLY A 19 -6.13 -2.95 13.46
C GLY A 19 -7.26 -3.33 14.42
N LEU A 20 -8.52 -3.05 14.03
CA LEU A 20 -9.71 -3.41 14.83
C LEU A 20 -9.94 -4.92 14.87
N VAL A 21 -9.83 -5.62 13.74
CA VAL A 21 -9.90 -7.09 13.66
C VAL A 21 -8.83 -7.73 14.55
N ASN A 22 -7.60 -7.24 14.47
CA ASN A 22 -6.53 -7.71 15.33
C ASN A 22 -6.86 -7.48 16.81
N ALA A 23 -7.47 -6.34 17.18
CA ALA A 23 -7.86 -6.07 18.56
C ALA A 23 -8.90 -7.07 19.06
N PHE A 24 -9.89 -7.45 18.24
CA PHE A 24 -10.85 -8.52 18.58
C PHE A 24 -10.17 -9.88 18.74
N ALA A 25 -9.31 -10.28 17.79
CA ALA A 25 -8.61 -11.56 17.85
C ALA A 25 -7.73 -11.68 19.11
N VAL A 26 -7.04 -10.60 19.48
CA VAL A 26 -6.24 -10.53 20.70
C VAL A 26 -7.12 -10.54 21.94
N ALA A 27 -8.21 -9.76 21.97
CA ALA A 27 -9.13 -9.75 23.09
C ALA A 27 -9.73 -11.13 23.37
N ASP A 28 -10.05 -11.91 22.34
CA ASP A 28 -10.51 -13.30 22.49
C ASP A 28 -9.45 -14.21 23.08
N ARG A 29 -8.20 -14.03 22.64
CA ARG A 29 -7.08 -14.86 23.11
C ARG A 29 -6.74 -14.61 24.58
N PHE A 30 -6.82 -13.36 25.03
CA PHE A 30 -6.35 -12.94 26.35
C PHE A 30 -7.48 -12.58 27.33
N GLY A 31 -8.75 -12.70 26.92
CA GLY A 31 -9.90 -12.40 27.79
C GLY A 31 -10.07 -10.91 28.10
N GLY A 32 -9.90 -10.04 27.10
CA GLY A 32 -9.93 -8.59 27.24
C GLY A 32 -11.15 -7.88 26.70
N GLU A 33 -11.12 -6.56 26.80
CA GLU A 33 -12.07 -5.65 26.17
C GLU A 33 -11.45 -4.98 24.94
N VAL A 34 -12.26 -4.73 23.93
CA VAL A 34 -11.84 -3.96 22.75
C VAL A 34 -12.33 -2.53 22.90
N ARG A 35 -11.50 -1.58 22.47
CA ARG A 35 -11.92 -0.20 22.18
C ARG A 35 -11.26 0.28 20.90
N PHE A 36 -11.87 1.25 20.22
CA PHE A 36 -11.25 1.89 19.07
C PHE A 36 -11.56 3.37 18.98
N ALA A 37 -10.63 4.11 18.37
CA ALA A 37 -10.80 5.52 18.06
C ALA A 37 -10.94 5.71 16.55
N TRP A 38 -11.91 6.53 16.14
CA TRP A 38 -12.14 6.85 14.74
C TRP A 38 -11.96 8.35 14.51
N ARG A 39 -11.06 8.72 13.59
CA ARG A 39 -10.77 10.12 13.27
C ARG A 39 -10.90 10.37 11.78
N LEU A 40 -11.58 11.43 11.38
CA LEU A 40 -11.64 11.80 9.97
C LEU A 40 -10.24 12.14 9.45
N MET A 41 -10.00 11.84 8.18
CA MET A 41 -8.77 12.27 7.49
C MET A 41 -8.92 13.73 7.06
N GLY A 42 -7.80 14.45 7.07
CA GLY A 42 -7.73 15.80 6.50
C GLY A 42 -8.09 15.81 5.01
N SER A 43 -8.59 16.94 4.53
CA SER A 43 -9.15 17.10 3.16
C SER A 43 -8.23 16.60 2.04
N ALA A 44 -6.91 16.81 2.15
CA ALA A 44 -5.93 16.40 1.14
C ALA A 44 -5.79 14.87 0.95
N ALA A 45 -6.20 14.06 1.93
CA ALA A 45 -6.11 12.60 1.85
C ALA A 45 -7.44 11.93 1.44
N GLN A 46 -8.57 12.63 1.62
CA GLN A 46 -9.90 12.08 1.33
C GLN A 46 -10.10 11.58 -0.12
N PRO A 47 -9.55 12.20 -1.18
CA PRO A 47 -9.77 11.73 -2.55
C PRO A 47 -9.26 10.30 -2.83
N PHE A 48 -8.31 9.80 -2.03
CA PHE A 48 -7.67 8.50 -2.25
C PHE A 48 -8.08 7.44 -1.22
N HIS A 49 -8.92 7.80 -0.24
CA HIS A 49 -9.32 6.94 0.86
C HIS A 49 -10.83 7.04 1.12
N ALA A 50 -11.47 5.89 1.26
CA ALA A 50 -12.86 5.78 1.68
C ALA A 50 -13.01 5.89 3.21
N ILE A 51 -12.61 7.03 3.79
CA ILE A 51 -12.80 7.32 5.21
C ILE A 51 -13.91 8.36 5.36
N CYS A 52 -14.95 8.00 6.11
CA CYS A 52 -16.07 8.84 6.48
C CYS A 52 -16.28 8.85 8.00
N GLU A 53 -17.37 9.44 8.45
CA GLU A 53 -17.86 9.38 9.84
C GLU A 53 -18.11 7.93 10.27
N ALA A 54 -17.92 7.62 11.56
CA ALA A 54 -17.98 6.24 12.06
C ALA A 54 -19.39 5.66 11.93
N GLU A 55 -20.40 6.51 12.08
CA GLU A 55 -21.84 6.26 12.04
C GLU A 55 -22.31 5.75 10.67
N LYS A 56 -21.60 6.13 9.59
CA LYS A 56 -21.89 5.61 8.25
C LYS A 56 -21.40 4.17 8.07
N LEU A 57 -20.38 3.77 8.83
CA LEU A 57 -19.73 2.46 8.69
C LEU A 57 -20.25 1.43 9.69
N PHE A 58 -20.46 1.83 10.95
CA PHE A 58 -20.78 0.92 12.05
C PHE A 58 -22.21 1.12 12.55
N SER A 59 -22.78 0.09 13.15
CA SER A 59 -24.09 0.21 13.81
C SER A 59 -23.99 1.07 15.08
N GLU A 60 -25.09 1.73 15.46
CA GLU A 60 -25.16 2.52 16.70
C GLU A 60 -24.74 1.69 17.92
N ARG A 61 -25.29 0.47 18.04
CA ARG A 61 -24.94 -0.49 19.11
C ARG A 61 -23.44 -0.80 19.15
N PHE A 62 -22.78 -0.90 17.99
CA PHE A 62 -21.34 -1.14 17.94
C PHE A 62 -20.54 0.06 18.43
N LEU A 63 -20.96 1.26 18.02
CA LEU A 63 -20.32 2.50 18.43
C LEU A 63 -20.44 2.71 19.93
N GLU A 64 -21.65 2.58 20.50
CA GLU A 64 -21.88 2.69 21.95
C GLU A 64 -20.99 1.74 22.76
N ARG A 65 -20.74 0.54 22.24
CA ARG A 65 -19.98 -0.50 22.94
C ARG A 65 -18.47 -0.34 22.83
N TYR A 66 -17.96 0.09 21.67
CA TYR A 66 -16.54 -0.03 21.34
C TYR A 66 -15.86 1.29 20.99
N LEU A 67 -16.59 2.31 20.52
CA LEU A 67 -16.01 3.59 20.15
C LEU A 67 -15.60 4.37 21.41
N MET A 68 -14.39 4.91 21.40
CA MET A 68 -13.93 5.89 22.37
C MET A 68 -13.75 7.25 21.70
N SER A 69 -13.95 8.32 22.46
CA SER A 69 -13.67 9.65 21.95
C SER A 69 -12.18 9.79 21.60
N PRO A 70 -11.85 10.62 20.59
CA PRO A 70 -10.46 10.94 20.25
C PRO A 70 -9.61 11.37 21.46
N GLU A 71 -10.18 12.14 22.38
CA GLU A 71 -9.54 12.67 23.58
C GLU A 71 -9.25 11.55 24.59
N ALA A 72 -10.23 10.66 24.82
CA ALA A 72 -10.04 9.49 25.68
C ALA A 72 -8.96 8.55 25.13
N ALA A 73 -8.92 8.39 23.80
CA ALA A 73 -7.91 7.56 23.13
C ALA A 73 -6.48 8.13 23.21
N ASP A 74 -6.35 9.46 23.26
CA ASP A 74 -5.06 10.16 23.42
C ASP A 74 -4.62 10.17 24.89
N ALA A 75 -5.56 10.25 25.84
CA ALA A 75 -5.27 10.20 27.27
C ALA A 75 -4.89 8.79 27.77
N LEU A 76 -5.29 7.75 27.05
CA LEU A 76 -5.02 6.37 27.43
C LEU A 76 -3.54 6.01 27.21
N VAL A 77 -2.88 5.62 28.29
CA VAL A 77 -1.49 5.12 28.26
C VAL A 77 -1.51 3.72 27.66
N CYS A 78 -0.91 3.52 26.49
CA CYS A 78 -0.87 2.19 25.87
C CYS A 78 0.55 1.70 25.66
N CYS A 79 0.84 0.50 26.15
CA CYS A 79 2.01 -0.25 25.74
C CYS A 79 1.78 -0.84 24.33
N PRO A 80 2.82 -0.99 23.50
CA PRO A 80 2.72 -1.78 22.28
C PRO A 80 2.21 -3.19 22.57
N ILE A 81 1.36 -3.75 21.71
CA ILE A 81 0.88 -5.13 21.89
C ILE A 81 2.03 -6.17 21.91
N THR A 82 3.13 -5.87 21.22
CA THR A 82 4.34 -6.70 21.17
C THR A 82 4.99 -6.89 22.54
N ASP A 83 4.73 -6.00 23.50
CA ASP A 83 5.30 -6.11 24.85
C ASP A 83 4.82 -7.38 25.57
N ILE A 84 3.68 -7.94 25.18
CA ILE A 84 3.19 -9.23 25.72
C ILE A 84 4.20 -10.36 25.45
N GLU A 85 4.88 -10.35 24.30
CA GLU A 85 5.89 -11.38 23.97
C GLU A 85 7.11 -11.31 24.88
N SER A 86 7.54 -10.10 25.24
CA SER A 86 8.77 -9.90 26.03
C SER A 86 8.52 -9.93 27.54
N ASN A 87 7.39 -9.39 27.99
CA ASN A 87 7.10 -9.16 29.40
C ASN A 87 6.01 -10.09 29.96
N GLY A 88 5.45 -10.94 29.11
CA GLY A 88 4.26 -11.72 29.43
C GLY A 88 2.99 -10.87 29.41
N PHE A 89 1.85 -11.56 29.45
CA PHE A 89 0.55 -10.93 29.62
C PHE A 89 0.29 -10.67 31.12
N GLY A 90 0.01 -9.42 31.50
CA GLY A 90 -0.14 -9.02 32.90
C GLY A 90 -1.26 -8.02 33.13
N LEU A 91 -1.63 -7.82 34.40
CA LEU A 91 -2.66 -6.86 34.81
C LEU A 91 -2.14 -5.43 34.58
N VAL A 92 -2.61 -4.88 33.48
CA VAL A 92 -2.44 -3.49 33.10
C VAL A 92 -3.17 -2.60 34.13
N GLU A 93 -2.53 -1.53 34.63
CA GLU A 93 -3.13 -0.61 35.60
C GLU A 93 -4.47 -0.03 35.09
N PRO A 94 -5.37 0.48 35.96
CA PRO A 94 -6.72 0.97 35.61
C PRO A 94 -6.84 2.02 34.48
N GLN A 95 -5.72 2.54 33.97
CA GLN A 95 -5.64 3.57 32.94
C GLN A 95 -4.63 3.20 31.84
N GLN A 96 -4.27 1.93 31.78
CA GLN A 96 -3.34 1.42 30.79
C GLN A 96 -4.06 0.45 29.84
N GLY A 97 -3.56 0.31 28.62
CA GLY A 97 -4.05 -0.66 27.63
C GLY A 97 -2.94 -1.14 26.71
N TYR A 98 -3.30 -2.00 25.76
CA TYR A 98 -2.39 -2.41 24.68
C TYR A 98 -2.81 -1.77 23.36
N SER A 99 -1.88 -1.08 22.71
CA SER A 99 -2.07 -0.55 21.37
C SER A 99 -1.90 -1.68 20.36
N VAL A 100 -3.00 -2.02 19.67
CA VAL A 100 -3.01 -3.09 18.66
C VAL A 100 -2.86 -2.48 17.26
N PHE A 101 -1.87 -2.99 16.52
CA PHE A 101 -1.54 -2.52 15.17
C PHE A 101 -2.08 -3.45 14.09
N GLN A 102 -2.03 -3.00 12.84
CA GLN A 102 -2.49 -3.71 11.66
C GLN A 102 -1.49 -4.76 11.13
N ASN A 103 -0.30 -4.88 11.73
CA ASN A 103 0.71 -5.85 11.32
C ASN A 103 0.19 -7.29 11.54
N PRO A 104 0.75 -8.31 10.86
CA PRO A 104 0.34 -9.70 11.07
C PRO A 104 0.49 -10.11 12.54
N LEU A 105 -0.54 -10.74 13.12
CA LEU A 105 -0.49 -11.21 14.51
C LEU A 105 0.63 -12.21 14.72
N THR A 106 0.91 -13.09 13.75
CA THR A 106 2.03 -14.04 13.79
C THR A 106 3.41 -13.37 13.82
N SER A 107 3.49 -12.08 13.51
CA SER A 107 4.74 -11.30 13.62
C SER A 107 4.78 -10.47 14.90
N MET A 108 3.63 -9.98 15.37
CA MET A 108 3.57 -9.20 16.60
C MET A 108 3.55 -10.06 17.86
N LEU A 109 2.93 -11.24 17.76
CA LEU A 109 2.67 -12.18 18.85
C LEU A 109 2.90 -13.64 18.38
N PRO A 110 4.11 -14.00 17.90
CA PRO A 110 4.42 -15.33 17.38
C PRO A 110 4.22 -16.48 18.37
N SER A 111 4.30 -16.24 19.68
CA SER A 111 4.09 -17.26 20.71
C SER A 111 2.61 -17.60 20.91
N TYR A 112 1.71 -16.73 20.43
CA TYR A 112 0.27 -16.86 20.64
C TYR A 112 -0.52 -17.10 19.36
N PHE A 113 0.00 -16.75 18.18
CA PHE A 113 -0.71 -16.95 16.92
C PHE A 113 0.15 -17.73 15.93
N SER A 114 -0.40 -18.82 15.39
CA SER A 114 0.25 -19.61 14.36
C SER A 114 -0.33 -19.26 12.98
N LYS A 115 0.30 -19.72 11.90
CA LYS A 115 -0.20 -19.43 10.54
C LYS A 115 -1.39 -20.31 10.17
N GLU A 116 -1.47 -21.49 10.75
CA GLU A 116 -2.40 -22.56 10.42
C GLU A 116 -3.84 -22.19 10.80
N ASP A 117 -4.04 -21.50 11.94
CA ASP A 117 -5.36 -21.10 12.43
C ASP A 117 -5.68 -19.61 12.19
N LEU A 118 -4.71 -18.80 11.76
CA LEU A 118 -4.87 -17.34 11.69
C LEU A 118 -6.07 -16.92 10.83
N GLY A 119 -6.33 -17.62 9.71
CA GLY A 119 -7.43 -17.29 8.81
C GLY A 119 -8.79 -17.33 9.52
N SER A 120 -9.07 -18.42 10.24
CA SER A 120 -10.35 -18.59 10.96
C SER A 120 -10.45 -17.68 12.18
N VAL A 121 -9.33 -17.44 12.87
CA VAL A 121 -9.24 -16.47 13.98
C VAL A 121 -9.60 -15.07 13.51
N LEU A 122 -8.99 -14.61 12.41
CA LEU A 122 -9.25 -13.27 11.87
C LEU A 122 -10.66 -13.13 11.27
N GLN A 123 -11.19 -14.17 10.62
CA GLN A 123 -12.56 -14.19 10.14
C GLN A 123 -13.57 -14.08 11.29
N THR A 124 -13.34 -14.83 12.36
CA THR A 124 -14.18 -14.78 13.57
C THR A 124 -14.09 -13.40 14.24
N ALA A 125 -12.91 -12.80 14.27
CA ALA A 125 -12.74 -11.45 14.79
C ALA A 125 -13.43 -10.39 13.90
N PHE A 126 -13.37 -10.54 12.57
CA PHE A 126 -14.05 -9.65 11.64
C PHE A 126 -15.58 -9.74 11.74
N SER A 127 -16.14 -10.93 11.98
CA SER A 127 -17.60 -11.11 12.10
C SER A 127 -18.22 -10.41 13.31
N LYS A 128 -17.39 -9.99 14.29
CA LYS A 128 -17.82 -9.19 15.45
C LYS A 128 -18.04 -7.72 15.13
N ILE A 129 -17.53 -7.25 14.00
CA ILE A 129 -17.78 -5.88 13.54
C ILE A 129 -19.23 -5.81 13.08
N GLU A 130 -20.03 -5.00 13.77
CA GLU A 130 -21.40 -4.75 13.36
C GLU A 130 -21.44 -3.49 12.51
N PHE A 131 -21.72 -3.69 11.23
CA PHE A 131 -21.80 -2.61 10.26
C PHE A 131 -23.14 -1.88 10.35
N SER A 132 -23.17 -0.64 9.87
CA SER A 132 -24.41 0.13 9.68
C SER A 132 -25.40 -0.64 8.79
N SER A 133 -26.69 -0.29 8.83
CA SER A 133 -27.71 -0.92 7.98
C SER A 133 -27.38 -0.79 6.48
N GLU A 134 -26.82 0.34 6.08
CA GLU A 134 -26.39 0.60 4.70
C GLU A 134 -25.29 -0.37 4.25
N ILE A 135 -24.25 -0.54 5.06
CA ILE A 135 -23.12 -1.43 4.75
C ILE A 135 -23.52 -2.91 4.89
N ALA A 136 -24.43 -3.24 5.81
CA ALA A 136 -25.02 -4.57 5.92
C ALA A 136 -25.84 -4.93 4.67
N ASN A 137 -26.62 -3.98 4.13
CA ASN A 137 -27.35 -4.17 2.88
C ASN A 137 -26.41 -4.39 1.68
N ILE A 138 -25.28 -3.67 1.65
CA ILE A 138 -24.24 -3.89 0.64
C ILE A 138 -23.66 -5.30 0.74
N ARG A 139 -23.33 -5.74 1.95
CA ARG A 139 -22.85 -7.11 2.20
C ARG A 139 -23.82 -8.16 1.69
N GLU A 140 -25.12 -7.97 1.91
CA GLU A 140 -26.16 -8.89 1.44
C GLU A 140 -26.26 -8.89 -0.10
N LYS A 141 -26.32 -7.71 -0.73
CA LYS A 141 -26.33 -7.58 -2.20
C LYS A 141 -25.13 -8.30 -2.83
N VAL A 142 -23.94 -8.03 -2.30
CA VAL A 142 -22.70 -8.66 -2.76
C VAL A 142 -22.73 -10.17 -2.55
N SER A 143 -23.29 -10.65 -1.44
CA SER A 143 -23.41 -12.10 -1.16
C SER A 143 -24.33 -12.81 -2.16
N GLY A 144 -25.34 -12.12 -2.69
CA GLY A 144 -26.21 -12.61 -3.75
C GLY A 144 -25.58 -12.69 -5.14
N LEU A 145 -24.43 -12.05 -5.38
CA LEU A 145 -23.74 -12.11 -6.67
C LEU A 145 -23.18 -13.51 -6.93
N LYS A 146 -23.48 -14.06 -8.11
CA LYS A 146 -22.90 -15.32 -8.58
C LYS A 146 -21.46 -15.08 -9.02
N LEU A 147 -20.54 -15.79 -8.38
CA LEU A 147 -19.13 -15.78 -8.75
C LEU A 147 -18.83 -16.95 -9.70
N PRO A 148 -17.90 -16.78 -10.65
CA PRO A 148 -17.36 -17.91 -11.40
C PRO A 148 -16.77 -18.95 -10.44
N GLU A 149 -16.85 -20.22 -10.83
CA GLU A 149 -16.08 -21.27 -10.15
C GLU A 149 -14.58 -20.96 -10.26
N ASN A 150 -13.83 -21.24 -9.19
CA ASN A 150 -12.40 -20.96 -9.10
C ASN A 150 -12.02 -19.50 -9.36
N ALA A 151 -12.88 -18.56 -8.96
CA ALA A 151 -12.57 -17.15 -9.04
C ALA A 151 -11.43 -16.76 -8.09
N VAL A 152 -10.48 -15.98 -8.63
CA VAL A 152 -9.32 -15.46 -7.90
C VAL A 152 -9.34 -13.94 -7.96
N ALA A 153 -9.29 -13.31 -6.80
CA ALA A 153 -9.17 -11.85 -6.72
C ALA A 153 -7.74 -11.42 -7.03
N ILE A 154 -7.57 -10.44 -7.91
CA ILE A 154 -6.31 -9.74 -8.14
C ILE A 154 -6.55 -8.27 -7.81
N HIS A 155 -5.95 -7.79 -6.72
CA HIS A 155 -6.11 -6.40 -6.28
C HIS A 155 -4.90 -5.53 -6.67
N LEU A 156 -5.17 -4.53 -7.51
CA LEU A 156 -4.21 -3.54 -7.98
C LEU A 156 -4.43 -2.21 -7.23
N ARG A 157 -3.64 -2.00 -6.16
CA ARG A 157 -3.59 -0.71 -5.46
C ARG A 157 -3.01 0.35 -6.40
N ALA A 158 -3.62 1.53 -6.41
CA ALA A 158 -3.08 2.70 -7.09
C ALA A 158 -3.30 3.94 -6.21
N GLY A 159 -4.09 4.91 -6.68
CA GLY A 159 -4.43 6.11 -5.93
C GLY A 159 -3.20 6.96 -5.62
N ASP A 160 -3.09 7.38 -4.37
CA ASP A 160 -2.03 8.24 -3.83
C ASP A 160 -0.59 7.72 -4.03
N ILE A 161 -0.39 6.41 -4.21
CA ILE A 161 0.94 5.80 -4.44
C ILE A 161 1.41 5.94 -5.90
N VAL A 162 0.48 5.94 -6.86
CA VAL A 162 0.81 6.09 -8.30
C VAL A 162 0.57 7.52 -8.76
N TYR A 163 -0.55 8.11 -8.34
CA TYR A 163 -1.07 9.39 -8.81
C TYR A 163 -0.86 10.55 -7.84
N GLY A 164 -0.68 10.25 -6.55
CA GLY A 164 -0.55 11.27 -5.50
C GLY A 164 0.87 11.41 -4.96
N LYS A 165 0.99 12.08 -3.82
CA LYS A 165 2.28 12.46 -3.21
C LYS A 165 3.19 11.30 -2.82
N TYR A 166 2.65 10.09 -2.60
CA TYR A 166 3.49 8.94 -2.24
C TYR A 166 4.27 8.40 -3.45
N ARG A 167 3.97 8.84 -4.68
CA ARG A 167 4.76 8.49 -5.87
C ARG A 167 6.20 9.00 -5.83
N PHE A 168 6.45 10.05 -5.03
CA PHE A 168 7.77 10.67 -4.82
C PHE A 168 8.64 9.92 -3.81
N SER A 169 8.17 8.82 -3.22
CA SER A 169 8.97 7.99 -2.31
C SER A 169 8.98 6.52 -2.71
N ASN A 170 9.73 5.73 -1.96
CA ASN A 170 9.82 4.28 -2.13
C ASN A 170 9.01 3.50 -1.08
N ASP A 171 8.48 4.18 -0.06
CA ASP A 171 8.04 3.56 1.19
C ASP A 171 6.79 2.67 1.01
N PHE A 172 6.00 2.94 -0.02
CA PHE A 172 4.70 2.29 -0.23
C PHE A 172 4.66 1.37 -1.46
N ARG A 173 5.79 1.19 -2.16
CA ARG A 173 5.80 0.45 -3.44
C ARG A 173 5.42 -1.03 -3.31
N VAL A 174 5.67 -1.66 -2.15
CA VAL A 174 5.20 -3.04 -1.86
C VAL A 174 3.69 -3.21 -1.89
N LYS A 175 2.93 -2.11 -1.76
CA LYS A 175 1.48 -2.16 -1.78
C LYS A 175 0.92 -2.26 -3.20
N VAL A 176 1.69 -1.84 -4.21
CA VAL A 176 1.27 -1.73 -5.61
C VAL A 176 1.86 -2.87 -6.41
N ILE A 177 1.04 -3.60 -7.15
CA ILE A 177 1.50 -4.51 -8.21
C ILE A 177 1.56 -3.69 -9.50
N SER A 178 2.72 -3.63 -10.16
CA SER A 178 2.82 -2.96 -11.45
C SER A 178 2.06 -3.75 -12.52
N TYR A 179 1.47 -3.07 -13.50
CA TYR A 179 0.64 -3.74 -14.50
C TYR A 179 1.39 -4.84 -15.29
N PRO A 180 2.70 -4.76 -15.62
CA PRO A 180 3.38 -5.87 -16.29
C PRO A 180 3.38 -7.14 -15.43
N ILE A 181 3.52 -6.99 -14.11
CA ILE A 181 3.43 -8.13 -13.18
C ILE A 181 1.98 -8.63 -13.11
N ALA A 182 1.00 -7.73 -13.12
CA ALA A 182 -0.42 -8.10 -13.16
C ALA A 182 -0.76 -8.96 -14.39
N VAL A 183 -0.23 -8.62 -15.57
CA VAL A 183 -0.38 -9.42 -16.80
C VAL A 183 0.10 -10.85 -16.60
N GLU A 184 1.27 -11.04 -16.01
CA GLU A 184 1.81 -12.38 -15.78
C GLU A 184 1.01 -13.16 -14.72
N ILE A 185 0.46 -12.47 -13.71
CA ILE A 185 -0.44 -13.08 -12.73
C ILE A 185 -1.73 -13.57 -13.41
N ILE A 186 -2.34 -12.76 -14.27
CA ILE A 186 -3.55 -13.12 -15.02
C ILE A 186 -3.28 -14.37 -15.88
N LYS A 187 -2.19 -14.37 -16.66
CA LYS A 187 -1.79 -15.53 -17.47
C LYS A 187 -1.57 -16.79 -16.62
N THR A 188 -0.93 -16.63 -15.46
CA THR A 188 -0.69 -17.75 -14.53
C THR A 188 -2.00 -18.30 -13.96
N SER A 189 -2.97 -17.42 -13.64
CA SER A 189 -4.29 -17.86 -13.19
C SER A 189 -5.05 -18.63 -14.27
N HIS A 190 -5.02 -18.16 -15.52
CA HIS A 190 -5.60 -18.90 -16.64
C HIS A 190 -4.96 -20.28 -16.83
N ALA A 191 -3.63 -20.36 -16.74
CA ALA A 191 -2.90 -21.63 -16.81
C ALA A 191 -3.26 -22.61 -15.67
N ARG A 192 -3.75 -22.08 -14.54
CA ARG A 192 -4.26 -22.86 -13.39
C ARG A 192 -5.77 -23.16 -13.49
N ASN A 193 -6.41 -22.85 -14.61
CA ASN A 193 -7.86 -22.94 -14.80
C ASN A 193 -8.66 -22.13 -13.74
N GLU A 194 -8.09 -21.03 -13.27
CA GLU A 194 -8.74 -20.05 -12.39
C GLU A 194 -9.42 -18.96 -13.22
N LYS A 195 -10.40 -18.26 -12.62
CA LYS A 195 -11.05 -17.10 -13.24
C LYS A 195 -10.60 -15.81 -12.56
N PRO A 196 -9.65 -15.05 -13.16
CA PRO A 196 -9.15 -13.83 -12.53
C PRO A 196 -10.22 -12.73 -12.53
N VAL A 197 -10.45 -12.14 -11.36
CA VAL A 197 -11.32 -10.99 -11.15
C VAL A 197 -10.47 -9.83 -10.64
N LEU A 198 -10.46 -8.72 -11.39
CA LEU A 198 -9.58 -7.58 -11.17
C LEU A 198 -10.26 -6.50 -10.34
N PHE A 199 -9.62 -6.10 -9.24
CA PHE A 199 -10.08 -5.05 -8.33
C PHE A 199 -9.04 -3.93 -8.28
N GLY A 200 -9.46 -2.67 -8.23
CA GLY A 200 -8.50 -1.58 -8.12
C GLY A 200 -9.10 -0.19 -8.27
N GLN A 201 -8.33 0.81 -7.84
CA GLN A 201 -8.74 2.23 -7.90
C GLN A 201 -8.64 2.80 -9.31
N ASP A 202 -7.74 2.25 -10.14
CA ASP A 202 -7.53 2.67 -11.52
C ASP A 202 -8.47 1.90 -12.44
N ARG A 203 -9.67 2.45 -12.64
CA ARG A 203 -10.76 1.77 -13.37
C ARG A 203 -10.44 1.58 -14.85
N GLU A 204 -9.67 2.49 -15.45
CA GLU A 204 -9.24 2.36 -16.85
C GLU A 204 -8.23 1.23 -17.01
N LEU A 205 -7.21 1.17 -16.14
CA LEU A 205 -6.24 0.07 -16.15
C LEU A 205 -6.93 -1.28 -15.92
N ILE A 206 -7.88 -1.34 -14.98
CA ILE A 206 -8.61 -2.57 -14.65
C ILE A 206 -9.42 -3.06 -15.84
N ARG A 207 -10.19 -2.18 -16.51
CA ARG A 207 -10.95 -2.55 -17.71
C ARG A 207 -10.02 -3.02 -18.83
N TRP A 208 -8.97 -2.27 -19.12
CA TRP A 208 -8.03 -2.66 -20.17
C TRP A 208 -7.38 -4.04 -19.89
N LEU A 209 -6.92 -4.28 -18.66
CA LEU A 209 -6.34 -5.59 -18.32
C LEU A 209 -7.37 -6.72 -18.44
N ALA A 210 -8.63 -6.46 -18.08
CA ALA A 210 -9.72 -7.41 -18.21
C ALA A 210 -9.99 -7.76 -19.68
N ASP A 211 -10.14 -6.73 -20.53
CA ASP A 211 -10.43 -6.88 -21.95
C ASP A 211 -9.28 -7.57 -22.69
N GLU A 212 -8.05 -7.11 -22.48
CA GLU A 212 -6.86 -7.56 -23.23
C GLU A 212 -6.43 -8.98 -22.84
N TYR A 213 -6.56 -9.35 -21.57
CA TYR A 213 -6.05 -10.61 -21.04
C TYR A 213 -7.13 -11.58 -20.55
N GLY A 214 -8.40 -11.30 -20.88
CA GLY A 214 -9.53 -12.18 -20.60
C GLY A 214 -9.79 -12.37 -19.11
N ALA A 215 -9.74 -11.30 -18.32
CA ALA A 215 -10.14 -11.31 -16.90
C ALA A 215 -11.51 -10.65 -16.72
N ILE A 216 -12.10 -10.76 -15.54
CA ILE A 216 -13.35 -10.09 -15.20
C ILE A 216 -13.03 -8.78 -14.48
N SER A 217 -13.59 -7.67 -14.94
CA SER A 217 -13.46 -6.38 -14.26
C SER A 217 -14.43 -6.29 -13.08
N SER A 218 -13.96 -5.93 -11.89
CA SER A 218 -14.87 -5.66 -10.75
C SER A 218 -15.86 -4.53 -11.07
N VAL A 219 -15.51 -3.65 -12.02
CA VAL A 219 -16.36 -2.53 -12.47
C VAL A 219 -17.64 -3.00 -13.16
N GLU A 220 -17.63 -4.20 -13.74
CA GLU A 220 -18.79 -4.80 -14.40
C GLU A 220 -19.66 -5.59 -13.42
N LEU A 221 -19.10 -5.98 -12.27
CA LEU A 221 -19.79 -6.77 -11.25
C LEU A 221 -20.61 -5.91 -10.29
N PHE A 222 -20.25 -4.64 -10.16
CA PHE A 222 -21.04 -3.67 -9.40
C PHE A 222 -21.88 -2.87 -10.38
N ASP A 223 -23.17 -2.71 -10.08
CA ASP A 223 -24.02 -1.78 -10.82
C ASP A 223 -23.33 -0.41 -10.87
N ALA A 224 -23.40 0.27 -12.01
CA ALA A 224 -22.80 1.58 -12.29
C ALA A 224 -23.32 2.73 -11.36
N VAL A 225 -23.94 2.40 -10.23
CA VAL A 225 -24.76 3.24 -9.36
C VAL A 225 -24.09 3.51 -8.00
N GLU A 226 -23.10 2.72 -7.55
CA GLU A 226 -22.37 3.03 -6.31
C GLU A 226 -21.33 4.13 -6.53
N ARG A 227 -21.83 5.38 -6.50
CA ARG A 227 -21.03 6.61 -6.53
C ARG A 227 -20.32 6.90 -5.22
N ASP A 228 -20.78 6.31 -4.13
CA ASP A 228 -20.19 6.51 -2.81
C ASP A 228 -18.88 5.70 -2.67
N PRO A 229 -17.75 6.36 -2.37
CA PRO A 229 -16.46 5.68 -2.25
C PRO A 229 -16.40 4.64 -1.14
N LEU A 230 -17.15 4.81 -0.04
CA LEU A 230 -17.23 3.82 1.03
C LEU A 230 -17.98 2.57 0.57
N HIS A 231 -19.13 2.75 -0.07
CA HIS A 231 -19.93 1.63 -0.56
C HIS A 231 -19.13 0.79 -1.54
N LEU A 232 -18.50 1.42 -2.54
CA LEU A 232 -17.65 0.73 -3.50
C LEU A 232 -16.48 -0.01 -2.82
N ALA A 233 -15.84 0.64 -1.85
CA ALA A 233 -14.76 0.04 -1.07
C ALA A 233 -15.22 -1.23 -0.31
N MET A 234 -16.36 -1.14 0.39
CA MET A 234 -16.89 -2.27 1.15
C MET A 234 -17.41 -3.38 0.23
N SER A 235 -18.04 -3.02 -0.89
CA SER A 235 -18.47 -3.95 -1.94
C SER A 235 -17.31 -4.79 -2.46
N GLU A 236 -16.18 -4.16 -2.78
CA GLU A 236 -14.95 -4.85 -3.21
C GLU A 236 -14.35 -5.74 -2.11
N ILE A 237 -14.30 -5.26 -0.86
CA ILE A 237 -13.81 -6.06 0.29
C ILE A 237 -14.65 -7.32 0.47
N PHE A 238 -15.98 -7.18 0.50
CA PHE A 238 -16.89 -8.30 0.67
C PHE A 238 -16.85 -9.28 -0.50
N LEU A 239 -16.70 -8.78 -1.73
CA LEU A 239 -16.63 -9.64 -2.91
C LEU A 239 -15.31 -10.43 -2.95
N MET A 240 -14.18 -9.78 -2.66
CA MET A 240 -12.88 -10.45 -2.56
C MET A 240 -12.84 -11.50 -1.43
N ALA A 241 -13.53 -11.26 -0.32
CA ALA A 241 -13.64 -12.20 0.80
C ALA A 241 -14.39 -13.51 0.47
N ARG A 242 -15.02 -13.61 -0.70
CA ARG A 242 -15.74 -14.81 -1.18
C ARG A 242 -14.96 -15.61 -2.22
N MET A 243 -13.75 -15.17 -2.60
CA MET A 243 -12.96 -15.79 -3.66
C MET A 243 -12.10 -16.95 -3.14
N ASN A 244 -11.62 -17.82 -4.03
CA ASN A 244 -10.80 -18.97 -3.64
C ASN A 244 -9.40 -18.57 -3.14
N ARG A 245 -8.85 -17.49 -3.72
CA ARG A 245 -7.54 -16.94 -3.41
C ARG A 245 -7.51 -15.46 -3.73
N LEU A 246 -6.64 -14.73 -3.04
CA LEU A 246 -6.41 -13.30 -3.24
C LEU A 246 -4.93 -13.06 -3.59
N VAL A 247 -4.68 -12.36 -4.69
CA VAL A 247 -3.34 -11.88 -5.09
C VAL A 247 -3.28 -10.37 -4.94
N SER A 248 -2.34 -9.87 -4.13
CA SER A 248 -2.12 -8.44 -3.97
C SER A 248 -0.73 -8.12 -3.42
N GLY A 249 -0.29 -6.87 -3.55
CA GLY A 249 0.77 -6.35 -2.69
C GLY A 249 0.33 -6.26 -1.22
N ASN A 250 1.09 -5.55 -0.39
CA ASN A 250 0.79 -5.35 1.04
C ASN A 250 -0.28 -4.28 1.31
N SER A 251 -1.34 -4.23 0.49
CA SER A 251 -2.46 -3.32 0.67
C SER A 251 -3.31 -3.76 1.86
N GLY A 252 -3.47 -2.92 2.89
CA GLY A 252 -4.36 -3.21 4.02
C GLY A 252 -5.81 -3.46 3.61
N PHE A 253 -6.23 -2.92 2.46
CA PHE A 253 -7.55 -3.19 1.87
C PHE A 253 -7.72 -4.65 1.46
N ALA A 254 -6.75 -5.20 0.72
CA ALA A 254 -6.76 -6.59 0.28
C ALA A 254 -6.54 -7.57 1.45
N LEU A 255 -5.63 -7.22 2.36
CA LEU A 255 -5.36 -8.03 3.55
C LEU A 255 -6.57 -8.07 4.52
N LEU A 256 -7.41 -7.03 4.54
CA LEU A 256 -8.68 -7.06 5.26
C LEU A 256 -9.66 -8.04 4.62
N ALA A 257 -9.80 -8.04 3.29
CA ALA A 257 -10.68 -8.98 2.59
C ALA A 257 -10.25 -10.43 2.80
N SER A 258 -8.94 -10.70 2.76
CA SER A 258 -8.37 -12.00 3.13
C SER A 258 -8.75 -12.40 4.56
N ALA A 259 -8.60 -11.50 5.54
CA ALA A 259 -9.02 -11.73 6.92
C ALA A 259 -10.54 -11.98 7.05
N ALA A 260 -11.37 -11.19 6.38
CA ALA A 260 -12.83 -11.29 6.45
C ALA A 260 -13.37 -12.62 5.91
N GLY A 261 -12.71 -13.18 4.89
CA GLY A 261 -13.13 -14.41 4.22
C GLY A 261 -12.33 -15.66 4.61
N ALA A 262 -11.30 -15.53 5.45
CA ALA A 262 -10.25 -16.54 5.60
C ALA A 262 -9.65 -16.99 4.26
N VAL A 263 -9.60 -16.07 3.28
CA VAL A 263 -9.11 -16.35 1.91
C VAL A 263 -7.59 -16.34 1.90
N PRO A 264 -6.92 -17.38 1.37
CA PRO A 264 -5.47 -17.38 1.21
C PRO A 264 -4.96 -16.18 0.42
N HIS A 265 -3.99 -15.46 0.98
CA HIS A 265 -3.35 -14.31 0.34
C HIS A 265 -1.98 -14.70 -0.22
N GLU A 266 -1.74 -14.31 -1.48
CA GLU A 266 -0.46 -14.43 -2.15
C GLU A 266 0.08 -13.05 -2.50
N ASN A 267 1.31 -12.76 -2.03
CA ASN A 267 2.04 -11.57 -2.45
C ASN A 267 3.03 -11.94 -3.59
N PRO A 268 2.86 -11.40 -4.81
CA PRO A 268 3.70 -11.74 -5.95
C PRO A 268 5.16 -11.30 -5.81
N TYR A 269 5.47 -10.38 -4.89
CA TYR A 269 6.85 -10.02 -4.57
C TYR A 269 7.54 -11.03 -3.63
N LEU A 270 6.78 -11.97 -3.06
CA LEU A 270 7.29 -13.05 -2.22
C LEU A 270 7.14 -14.42 -2.91
N SER A 271 6.09 -14.62 -3.70
CA SER A 271 5.83 -15.91 -4.38
C SER A 271 6.55 -16.07 -5.72
N ARG A 272 6.95 -14.97 -6.37
CA ARG A 272 7.73 -14.99 -7.62
C ARG A 272 9.18 -14.62 -7.32
N THR A 273 10.08 -15.18 -8.12
CA THR A 273 11.45 -14.72 -8.11
C THR A 273 11.52 -13.28 -8.60
N LYS A 274 12.56 -12.61 -8.16
CA LYS A 274 12.86 -11.27 -8.60
C LYS A 274 13.16 -11.23 -10.09
N GLU A 275 13.88 -12.21 -10.60
CA GLU A 275 14.26 -12.33 -12.01
C GLU A 275 13.03 -12.46 -12.90
N GLU A 276 12.02 -13.24 -12.50
CA GLU A 276 10.74 -13.34 -13.22
C GLU A 276 10.00 -12.00 -13.29
N ASN A 277 10.00 -11.24 -12.20
CA ASN A 277 9.34 -9.95 -12.16
C ASN A 277 10.12 -8.87 -12.94
N GLU A 278 11.46 -8.89 -12.86
CA GLU A 278 12.35 -8.05 -13.67
C GLU A 278 12.14 -8.33 -15.17
N ALA A 279 12.07 -9.62 -15.56
CA ALA A 279 11.80 -10.01 -16.94
C ALA A 279 10.41 -9.58 -17.42
N ALA A 280 9.38 -9.69 -16.57
CA ALA A 280 8.03 -9.22 -16.89
C ALA A 280 8.03 -7.72 -17.19
N VAL A 281 8.61 -6.90 -16.32
CA VAL A 281 8.66 -5.45 -16.53
C VAL A 281 9.51 -5.10 -17.75
N ALA A 282 10.68 -5.72 -17.92
CA ALA A 282 11.53 -5.45 -19.08
C ALA A 282 10.82 -5.74 -20.40
N ARG A 283 10.13 -6.88 -20.50
CA ARG A 283 9.36 -7.29 -21.70
C ARG A 283 8.33 -6.25 -22.09
N HIS A 284 7.61 -5.67 -21.13
CA HIS A 284 6.54 -4.71 -21.41
C HIS A 284 7.01 -3.25 -21.51
N MET A 285 8.11 -2.88 -20.86
CA MET A 285 8.53 -1.48 -20.76
C MET A 285 9.72 -1.11 -21.66
N LEU A 286 10.42 -2.09 -22.21
CA LEU A 286 11.52 -1.88 -23.16
C LEU A 286 11.14 -2.26 -24.59
N ASP A 287 10.07 -3.03 -24.76
CA ASP A 287 9.49 -3.28 -26.07
C ASP A 287 8.82 -2.00 -26.60
N ARG A 288 9.27 -1.57 -27.79
CA ARG A 288 8.80 -0.34 -28.44
C ARG A 288 7.44 -0.50 -29.09
N ASP A 289 7.04 -1.73 -29.37
CA ASP A 289 5.76 -2.05 -30.00
C ASP A 289 4.64 -2.23 -28.97
N PHE A 290 4.99 -2.25 -27.68
CA PHE A 290 4.03 -2.36 -26.59
C PHE A 290 3.28 -1.04 -26.35
N SER A 291 2.20 -0.85 -27.11
CA SER A 291 1.28 0.28 -27.00
C SER A 291 0.26 0.05 -25.87
N ALA A 292 0.74 0.05 -24.63
CA ALA A 292 -0.15 -0.04 -23.48
C ALA A 292 -0.97 1.26 -23.33
N PRO A 293 -2.31 1.22 -23.18
CA PRO A 293 -3.13 2.37 -22.86
C PRO A 293 -3.02 2.94 -21.43
N PRO A 294 -2.35 2.34 -20.41
CA PRO A 294 -2.26 2.96 -19.09
C PRO A 294 -1.61 4.34 -19.13
N SER A 295 -2.02 5.18 -18.18
CA SER A 295 -1.49 6.53 -17.99
C SER A 295 0.05 6.56 -17.93
N LEU A 296 0.65 7.72 -18.23
CA LEU A 296 2.09 7.89 -18.12
C LEU A 296 2.59 7.57 -16.71
N LEU A 297 1.81 7.90 -15.66
CA LEU A 297 2.19 7.60 -14.28
C LEU A 297 2.16 6.10 -13.96
N GLN A 298 1.26 5.31 -14.57
CA GLN A 298 1.31 3.84 -14.48
C GLN A 298 2.56 3.28 -15.15
N LYS A 299 2.93 3.82 -16.33
CA LYS A 299 4.16 3.44 -17.03
C LYS A 299 5.41 3.80 -16.22
N ALA A 300 5.44 4.99 -15.62
CA ALA A 300 6.52 5.42 -14.73
C ALA A 300 6.66 4.51 -13.50
N ASN A 301 5.53 4.19 -12.86
CA ASN A 301 5.51 3.26 -11.72
C ASN A 301 5.98 1.86 -12.13
N ALA A 302 5.56 1.36 -13.29
CA ALA A 302 6.01 0.07 -13.82
C ALA A 302 7.53 0.05 -14.04
N CYS A 303 8.09 1.06 -14.71
CA CYS A 303 9.54 1.19 -14.90
C CYS A 303 10.31 1.24 -13.57
N CYS A 304 9.80 1.96 -12.58
CA CYS A 304 10.47 2.08 -11.27
C CYS A 304 10.29 0.82 -10.41
N SER A 305 9.26 -0.01 -10.64
CA SER A 305 8.99 -1.19 -9.79
C SER A 305 10.17 -2.19 -9.75
N MET A 306 10.99 -2.27 -10.80
CA MET A 306 12.22 -3.06 -10.82
C MET A 306 13.32 -2.60 -9.85
N MET A 307 13.35 -1.31 -9.49
CA MET A 307 14.32 -0.80 -8.52
C MET A 307 14.03 -1.28 -7.10
N TYR A 308 12.76 -1.60 -6.81
CA TYR A 308 12.32 -1.96 -5.46
C TYR A 308 12.74 -3.39 -5.06
N GLN A 309 12.69 -4.34 -5.99
CA GLN A 309 12.86 -5.78 -5.69
C GLN A 309 14.29 -6.16 -5.26
N ARG A 310 15.25 -5.23 -5.30
CA ARG A 310 16.63 -5.46 -4.84
C ARG A 310 16.87 -5.03 -3.38
N ARG A 311 15.92 -4.40 -2.67
CA ARG A 311 16.21 -3.53 -1.49
C ARG A 311 17.36 -2.55 -1.76
N GLY A 312 17.61 -2.25 -3.03
CA GLY A 312 18.70 -1.44 -3.50
C GLY A 312 18.10 -0.52 -4.53
N ILE A 313 17.99 0.77 -4.18
CA ILE A 313 17.38 1.83 -4.98
C ILE A 313 18.26 2.20 -6.20
N ILE A 314 19.09 1.27 -6.67
CA ILE A 314 20.23 1.54 -7.53
C ILE A 314 20.19 0.58 -8.70
N ALA A 315 20.13 1.13 -9.90
CA ALA A 315 20.22 0.40 -11.13
C ALA A 315 21.64 -0.17 -11.29
N LYS A 316 21.74 -1.49 -11.45
CA LYS A 316 22.99 -2.25 -11.53
C LYS A 316 23.40 -2.58 -12.96
N ASN A 317 22.44 -2.65 -13.88
CA ASN A 317 22.70 -3.03 -15.28
C ASN A 317 22.14 -2.00 -16.28
N ARG A 318 22.42 -2.21 -17.58
CA ARG A 318 21.98 -1.30 -18.66
C ARG A 318 20.46 -1.22 -18.79
N GLU A 319 19.76 -2.32 -18.61
CA GLU A 319 18.29 -2.40 -18.72
C GLU A 319 17.62 -1.59 -17.60
N GLN A 320 18.07 -1.75 -16.36
CA GLN A 320 17.55 -0.98 -15.22
C GLN A 320 17.79 0.54 -15.39
N ILE A 321 18.91 0.94 -16.00
CA ILE A 321 19.16 2.35 -16.34
C ILE A 321 18.21 2.82 -17.44
N ALA A 322 17.95 2.00 -18.46
CA ALA A 322 17.00 2.34 -19.52
C ALA A 322 15.59 2.51 -18.96
N LEU A 323 15.15 1.60 -18.08
CA LEU A 323 13.86 1.70 -17.40
C LEU A 323 13.78 2.95 -16.53
N LEU A 324 14.82 3.28 -15.78
CA LEU A 324 14.82 4.50 -14.97
C LEU A 324 14.75 5.77 -15.82
N ARG A 325 15.39 5.77 -17.00
CA ARG A 325 15.23 6.85 -17.98
C ARG A 325 13.81 6.93 -18.52
N ASN A 326 13.18 5.79 -18.80
CA ASN A 326 11.77 5.75 -19.20
C ASN A 326 10.86 6.27 -18.08
N ALA A 327 11.11 5.91 -16.82
CA ALA A 327 10.38 6.45 -15.68
C ALA A 327 10.48 7.99 -15.60
N ILE A 328 11.67 8.55 -15.80
CA ILE A 328 11.89 10.01 -15.86
C ILE A 328 11.16 10.64 -17.05
N ALA A 329 11.10 9.96 -18.20
CA ALA A 329 10.38 10.46 -19.37
C ALA A 329 8.86 10.48 -19.16
N TYR A 330 8.32 9.45 -18.50
CA TYR A 330 6.90 9.32 -18.20
C TYR A 330 6.43 10.18 -17.03
N ASP A 331 7.30 10.45 -16.06
CA ASP A 331 7.03 11.28 -14.89
C ASP A 331 8.20 12.25 -14.65
N PRO A 332 8.28 13.31 -15.48
CA PRO A 332 9.37 14.27 -15.43
C PRO A 332 9.37 15.10 -14.16
N ASP A 333 8.32 15.08 -13.35
CA ASP A 333 8.24 15.84 -12.12
C ASP A 333 8.70 15.05 -10.90
N ASN A 334 9.15 13.80 -11.06
CA ASN A 334 9.54 12.97 -9.93
C ASN A 334 11.05 13.07 -9.63
N PRO A 335 11.48 13.76 -8.56
CA PRO A 335 12.89 13.90 -8.23
C PRO A 335 13.51 12.57 -7.83
N PHE A 336 12.72 11.66 -7.24
CA PHE A 336 13.18 10.35 -6.79
C PHE A 336 13.85 9.56 -7.92
N TYR A 337 13.28 9.58 -9.13
CA TYR A 337 13.85 8.85 -10.28
C TYR A 337 15.19 9.43 -10.75
N ARG A 338 15.33 10.75 -10.76
CA ARG A 338 16.59 11.41 -11.17
C ARG A 338 17.69 11.21 -10.14
N VAL A 339 17.37 11.34 -8.86
CA VAL A 339 18.34 11.08 -7.78
C VAL A 339 18.75 9.60 -7.79
N SER A 340 17.82 8.68 -7.98
CA SER A 340 18.13 7.25 -8.15
C SER A 340 19.08 7.01 -9.34
N LEU A 341 18.90 7.74 -10.45
CA LEU A 341 19.74 7.63 -11.63
C LEU A 341 21.14 8.20 -11.38
N ALA A 342 21.23 9.35 -10.70
CA ALA A 342 22.51 9.95 -10.33
C ALA A 342 23.32 9.02 -9.43
N VAL A 343 22.71 8.48 -8.37
CA VAL A 343 23.35 7.47 -7.48
C VAL A 343 23.79 6.23 -8.27
N SER A 344 22.99 5.80 -9.25
CA SER A 344 23.34 4.68 -10.13
C SER A 344 24.56 4.98 -11.03
N MET A 345 24.77 6.24 -11.44
CA MET A 345 25.96 6.66 -12.18
C MET A 345 27.19 6.74 -11.27
N LEU A 346 27.05 7.27 -10.05
CA LEU A 346 28.13 7.34 -9.06
C LEU A 346 28.68 5.95 -8.73
N ASN A 347 27.81 4.98 -8.48
CA ASN A 347 28.23 3.61 -8.18
C ASN A 347 28.96 2.91 -9.34
N ARG A 348 28.94 3.51 -10.53
CA ARG A 348 29.67 3.05 -11.72
C ARG A 348 30.92 3.90 -12.00
N GLY A 349 31.32 4.76 -11.06
CA GLY A 349 32.46 5.67 -11.19
C GLY A 349 32.22 6.82 -12.17
N SER A 350 30.99 7.10 -12.58
CA SER A 350 30.65 8.17 -13.52
C SER A 350 30.15 9.42 -12.79
N GLU A 351 31.05 10.08 -12.05
CA GLU A 351 30.76 11.29 -11.26
C GLU A 351 30.26 12.44 -12.14
N ASP A 352 30.88 12.63 -13.30
CA ASP A 352 30.50 13.63 -14.31
C ASP A 352 29.04 13.48 -14.77
N ARG A 353 28.58 12.24 -14.93
CA ARG A 353 27.20 11.94 -15.35
C ARG A 353 26.22 12.16 -14.22
N ALA A 354 26.59 11.77 -13.00
CA ALA A 354 25.76 12.02 -11.82
C ALA A 354 25.56 13.53 -11.62
N GLU A 355 26.64 14.30 -11.69
CA GLU A 355 26.61 15.77 -11.61
C GLU A 355 25.71 16.39 -12.68
N LYS A 356 25.81 15.95 -13.94
CA LYS A 356 24.93 16.41 -15.04
C LYS A 356 23.45 16.13 -14.76
N ILE A 357 23.13 14.97 -14.19
CA ILE A 357 21.74 14.60 -13.86
C ILE A 357 21.20 15.52 -12.75
N ILE A 358 21.98 15.75 -11.69
CA ILE A 358 21.58 16.62 -10.58
C ILE A 358 21.51 18.09 -11.02
N THR A 359 22.43 18.55 -11.87
CA THR A 359 22.37 19.89 -12.48
C THR A 359 21.05 20.08 -13.23
N ARG A 360 20.66 19.10 -14.05
CA ARG A 360 19.38 19.15 -14.78
C ARG A 360 18.18 19.15 -13.85
N LEU A 361 18.24 18.37 -12.77
CA LEU A 361 17.22 18.38 -11.72
C LEU A 361 17.06 19.79 -11.14
N LEU A 362 18.14 20.40 -10.65
CA LEU A 362 18.12 21.77 -10.09
C LEU A 362 17.58 22.81 -11.09
N ASN A 363 17.96 22.72 -12.36
CA ASN A 363 17.50 23.66 -13.39
C ASN A 363 15.99 23.56 -13.65
N ILE A 364 15.43 22.34 -13.69
CA ILE A 364 13.99 22.13 -13.83
C ILE A 364 13.25 22.79 -12.65
N HIS A 365 13.80 22.69 -11.44
CA HIS A 365 13.17 23.25 -10.25
C HIS A 365 13.24 24.77 -10.16
N ASN A 366 14.36 25.36 -10.57
CA ASN A 366 14.49 26.81 -10.59
C ASN A 366 13.57 27.46 -11.64
N ALA A 367 13.19 26.73 -12.68
CA ALA A 367 12.21 27.17 -13.68
C ALA A 367 10.75 27.01 -13.24
N ASN A 368 10.44 26.03 -12.38
CA ASN A 368 9.07 25.64 -11.99
C ASN A 368 8.67 26.09 -10.56
N CYS A 369 9.19 27.22 -10.05
CA CYS A 369 8.83 27.87 -8.77
C CYS A 369 7.99 27.04 -7.77
N GLY A 370 8.63 26.14 -7.02
CA GLY A 370 8.16 25.72 -5.68
C GLY A 370 7.52 24.34 -5.50
N GLU A 371 6.95 23.68 -6.52
CA GLU A 371 6.06 22.53 -6.22
C GLU A 371 6.75 21.16 -6.07
N ILE A 372 7.84 20.90 -6.80
CA ILE A 372 8.45 19.56 -6.86
C ILE A 372 9.47 19.34 -5.73
N PHE A 373 10.04 20.42 -5.19
CA PHE A 373 10.84 20.45 -3.97
C PHE A 373 10.02 20.88 -2.76
N ASN A 374 8.75 20.50 -2.71
CA ASN A 374 7.98 20.71 -1.49
C ASN A 374 8.64 19.91 -0.36
N ALA A 375 8.67 20.47 0.85
CA ALA A 375 9.24 19.84 2.04
C ALA A 375 8.74 18.41 2.24
N ASP A 376 7.51 18.14 1.83
CA ASP A 376 6.84 16.85 1.87
C ASP A 376 7.47 15.75 0.98
N ALA A 377 8.15 16.10 -0.12
CA ALA A 377 8.83 15.16 -1.01
C ALA A 377 10.30 14.97 -0.59
N LEU A 378 10.97 16.07 -0.23
CA LEU A 378 12.37 16.09 0.20
C LEU A 378 12.61 15.42 1.55
N SER A 379 11.64 15.46 2.45
CA SER A 379 11.72 14.82 3.78
C SER A 379 11.44 13.31 3.77
N ARG A 380 11.17 12.70 2.61
CA ARG A 380 10.77 11.28 2.55
C ARG A 380 11.96 10.34 2.80
N PRO A 381 11.82 9.33 3.70
CA PRO A 381 12.92 8.43 4.04
C PRO A 381 13.63 7.80 2.84
N GLY A 382 12.88 7.31 1.85
CA GLY A 382 13.46 6.71 0.66
C GLY A 382 14.29 7.68 -0.21
N LEU A 383 13.94 8.96 -0.26
CA LEU A 383 14.75 9.97 -0.94
C LEU A 383 15.98 10.32 -0.10
N MET A 384 15.83 10.46 1.22
CA MET A 384 16.94 10.72 2.13
C MET A 384 18.03 9.65 2.06
N GLU A 385 17.66 8.37 2.00
CA GLU A 385 18.63 7.29 1.80
C GLU A 385 19.47 7.48 0.52
N LEU A 386 18.86 8.00 -0.55
CA LEU A 386 19.58 8.31 -1.78
C LEU A 386 20.47 9.55 -1.65
N VAL A 387 20.02 10.59 -0.94
CA VAL A 387 20.83 11.79 -0.68
C VAL A 387 22.08 11.44 0.12
N GLU A 388 21.95 10.59 1.14
CA GLU A 388 23.11 10.10 1.90
C GLU A 388 24.13 9.38 1.01
N ARG A 389 23.68 8.69 -0.05
CA ARG A 389 24.56 8.05 -1.04
C ARG A 389 25.23 9.04 -1.99
N LEU A 390 24.72 10.27 -2.11
CA LEU A 390 25.37 11.35 -2.86
C LEU A 390 26.40 12.11 -2.01
N ARG A 391 26.29 12.09 -0.67
CA ARG A 391 27.18 12.86 0.23
C ARG A 391 28.68 12.64 0.03
N PRO A 392 29.19 11.45 -0.35
CA PRO A 392 30.62 11.29 -0.64
C PRO A 392 31.15 12.19 -1.78
N CYS A 393 30.26 12.75 -2.62
CA CYS A 393 30.62 13.71 -3.67
C CYS A 393 30.50 15.17 -3.21
N ALA A 394 29.94 15.45 -2.03
CA ALA A 394 29.83 16.80 -1.52
C ALA A 394 31.22 17.40 -1.25
N GLY A 395 31.45 18.64 -1.69
CA GLY A 395 32.73 19.32 -1.53
C GLY A 395 33.80 18.93 -2.57
N LYS A 396 33.55 17.98 -3.46
CA LYS A 396 34.43 17.72 -4.61
C LYS A 396 34.29 18.82 -5.64
N ALA A 397 35.42 19.31 -6.16
CA ALA A 397 35.44 20.35 -7.19
C ALA A 397 34.68 19.94 -8.46
N GLU A 398 34.65 18.65 -8.82
CA GLU A 398 33.92 18.17 -10.00
C GLU A 398 32.41 18.00 -9.77
N CYS A 399 31.90 18.16 -8.54
CA CYS A 399 30.49 17.91 -8.17
C CYS A 399 29.81 19.11 -7.42
N PRO A 400 29.88 20.34 -7.95
CA PRO A 400 29.37 21.51 -7.25
C PRO A 400 27.84 21.51 -7.08
N ASN A 401 27.08 20.97 -8.04
CA ASN A 401 25.62 20.95 -7.97
C ASN A 401 25.08 19.81 -7.12
N ILE A 402 25.80 18.68 -7.00
CA ILE A 402 25.50 17.68 -5.97
C ILE A 402 25.60 18.31 -4.58
N SER A 403 26.63 19.12 -4.32
CA SER A 403 26.79 19.81 -3.03
C SER A 403 25.62 20.76 -2.75
N LYS A 404 25.28 21.64 -3.71
CA LYS A 404 24.12 22.54 -3.61
C LYS A 404 22.79 21.81 -3.41
N PHE A 405 22.63 20.66 -4.07
CA PHE A 405 21.43 19.84 -3.93
C PHE A 405 21.30 19.30 -2.50
N ILE A 406 22.40 18.80 -1.93
CA ILE A 406 22.43 18.29 -0.55
C ILE A 406 22.14 19.43 0.45
N GLU A 407 22.76 20.60 0.28
CA GLU A 407 22.50 21.79 1.12
C GLU A 407 21.01 22.15 1.13
N ARG A 408 20.38 22.21 -0.05
CA ARG A 408 18.95 22.51 -0.16
C ARG A 408 18.06 21.46 0.52
N VAL A 409 18.45 20.18 0.47
CA VAL A 409 17.72 19.12 1.19
C VAL A 409 17.87 19.28 2.70
N ASP A 410 19.08 19.64 3.17
CA ASP A 410 19.34 19.87 4.59
C ASP A 410 18.62 21.12 5.11
N GLU A 411 18.52 22.20 4.31
CA GLU A 411 17.73 23.41 4.63
C GLU A 411 16.25 23.12 4.82
N VAL A 412 15.67 22.29 3.96
CA VAL A 412 14.26 21.91 4.04
C VAL A 412 13.96 21.00 5.24
N ARG A 413 15.00 20.37 5.80
CA ARG A 413 14.91 19.50 6.98
C ARG A 413 14.99 20.28 8.29
N ALA A 414 15.72 21.40 8.31
CA ALA A 414 15.89 22.27 9.47
C ALA A 414 14.61 23.07 9.74
#